data_AF-A0A1H2Y1E9-F1
#
_entry.id   AF-A0A1H2Y1E9-F1
#
_cell.length_a   1.000
_cell.length_b   1.000
_cell.length_c   1.000
_cell.angle_alpha   90.00
_cell.angle_beta   90.00
_cell.angle_gamma   90.00
#
_symmetry.space_group_name_H-M   'P 1'
#
loop_
_entity.id
_entity.type
_entity.pdbx_description
1 polymer ?
#
loop_
_entity_poly.entity_id
_entity_poly.type
_entity_poly.pdbx_seq_one_letter_code
_entity_poly.pdbx_strand_id
1 'polypeptide(L)'
;MKKNILVSGASFAGISTAYWMNRLGYNVTIIEIAEGLKKGGTPVNIRENTVDIVKRMGLLDQIRSNKLNMEAMEFRNAEDVTERMVIREQIIDDEYEIERDVLLNIMFEAIKDDVAFIFGDSITSLKEEANGVEVAFKRGEKRTYDLVFDCDGIHSAVRKYSFGEETDFSHFLETYFSITIVDKLLIRENTTQVYNEPGRAGMGWRMPELLEEVKNSTTFYFDKLCQMKMLSWIKGRVALVGDAGYCASPAAGMGGSLAIDGAAALADAFQNCQGDYELAFQEYDKSFRPFIEEVQANAAMFVDFLVPRTEKAIRERNSQTGNDL
;
A
#
# COMPACT_ATOMS: atom_id res chain seq x y z
N MET A 1 25.28 -4.48 -22.16
CA MET A 1 25.31 -4.54 -20.67
C MET A 1 23.88 -4.46 -20.18
N LYS A 2 23.54 -5.11 -19.05
CA LYS A 2 22.24 -4.91 -18.40
C LYS A 2 22.13 -3.46 -17.92
N LYS A 3 20.96 -2.84 -18.10
CA LYS A 3 20.66 -1.51 -17.54
C LYS A 3 20.45 -1.62 -16.03
N ASN A 4 20.92 -0.62 -15.28
CA ASN A 4 20.81 -0.54 -13.83
C ASN A 4 19.59 0.28 -13.44
N ILE A 5 18.78 -0.24 -12.53
CA ILE A 5 17.59 0.43 -11.99
C ILE A 5 17.74 0.59 -10.49
N LEU A 6 17.40 1.79 -9.99
CA LEU A 6 17.22 2.03 -8.57
C LEU A 6 15.73 2.04 -8.22
N VAL A 7 15.36 1.32 -7.18
CA VAL A 7 14.02 1.33 -6.59
C VAL A 7 14.12 1.95 -5.19
N SER A 8 13.41 3.04 -4.92
CA SER A 8 13.35 3.68 -3.60
C SER A 8 12.21 3.07 -2.80
N GLY A 9 12.49 2.36 -1.70
CA GLY A 9 11.52 1.74 -0.79
C GLY A 9 11.47 0.22 -0.87
N ALA A 10 11.54 -0.46 0.29
CA ALA A 10 11.45 -1.92 0.41
C ALA A 10 10.12 -2.39 1.03
N SER A 11 9.01 -1.93 0.44
CA SER A 11 7.64 -2.36 0.74
C SER A 11 7.01 -3.05 -0.48
N PHE A 12 5.69 -3.24 -0.50
CA PHE A 12 4.98 -3.94 -1.58
C PHE A 12 5.27 -3.41 -2.99
N ALA A 13 5.25 -2.09 -3.19
CA ALA A 13 5.51 -1.48 -4.49
C ALA A 13 6.94 -1.74 -4.95
N GLY A 14 7.91 -1.53 -4.07
CA GLY A 14 9.33 -1.66 -4.41
C GLY A 14 9.75 -3.10 -4.64
N ILE A 15 9.30 -4.03 -3.78
CA ILE A 15 9.60 -5.46 -3.94
C ILE A 15 8.92 -6.02 -5.19
N SER A 16 7.66 -5.67 -5.45
CA SER A 16 6.97 -6.09 -6.69
C SER A 16 7.64 -5.53 -7.94
N THR A 17 8.04 -4.25 -7.91
CA THR A 17 8.74 -3.61 -9.03
C THR A 17 10.06 -4.31 -9.28
N ALA A 18 10.85 -4.56 -8.24
CA ALA A 18 12.12 -5.26 -8.36
C ALA A 18 11.96 -6.70 -8.87
N TYR A 19 10.95 -7.44 -8.39
CA TYR A 19 10.62 -8.77 -8.88
C TYR A 19 10.44 -8.79 -10.40
N TRP A 20 9.60 -7.90 -10.93
CA TRP A 20 9.32 -7.86 -12.35
C TRP A 20 10.50 -7.35 -13.18
N MET A 21 11.14 -6.27 -12.74
CA MET A 21 12.25 -5.66 -13.49
C MET A 21 13.46 -6.60 -13.57
N ASN A 22 13.75 -7.34 -12.50
CA ASN A 22 14.80 -8.37 -12.53
C ASN A 22 14.49 -9.45 -13.59
N ARG A 23 13.23 -9.91 -13.67
CA ARG A 23 12.79 -10.89 -14.67
C ARG A 23 12.81 -10.37 -16.10
N LEU A 24 12.61 -9.07 -16.30
CA LEU A 24 12.80 -8.40 -17.60
C LEU A 24 14.28 -8.19 -17.95
N GLY A 25 15.22 -8.61 -17.08
CA GLY A 25 16.65 -8.62 -17.36
C GLY A 25 17.41 -7.37 -16.89
N TYR A 26 16.79 -6.50 -16.08
CA TYR A 26 17.46 -5.35 -15.48
C TYR A 26 18.32 -5.77 -14.27
N ASN A 27 19.33 -4.96 -13.96
CA ASN A 27 20.07 -5.08 -12.70
C ASN A 27 19.45 -4.13 -11.67
N VAL A 28 18.79 -4.68 -10.65
CA VAL A 28 17.98 -3.89 -9.71
C VAL A 28 18.70 -3.71 -8.39
N THR A 29 18.66 -2.48 -7.86
CA THR A 29 19.02 -2.16 -6.48
C THR A 29 17.81 -1.54 -5.78
N ILE A 30 17.43 -2.06 -4.62
CA ILE A 30 16.45 -1.43 -3.72
C ILE A 30 17.19 -0.66 -2.64
N ILE A 31 16.81 0.58 -2.38
CA ILE A 31 17.25 1.37 -1.22
C ILE A 31 16.09 1.55 -0.24
N GLU A 32 16.35 1.42 1.06
CA GLU A 32 15.35 1.58 2.13
C GLU A 32 15.95 2.34 3.32
N ILE A 33 15.19 3.31 3.84
CA ILE A 33 15.61 4.15 4.95
C ILE A 33 15.71 3.38 6.27
N ALA A 34 14.86 2.37 6.46
CA ALA A 34 14.97 1.46 7.60
C ALA A 34 16.16 0.50 7.47
N GLU A 35 16.69 0.06 8.61
CA GLU A 35 17.78 -0.93 8.70
C GLU A 35 17.35 -2.37 8.29
N GLY A 36 16.09 -2.54 7.89
CA GLY A 36 15.50 -3.79 7.42
C GLY A 36 14.04 -3.57 6.98
N LEU A 37 13.32 -4.65 6.69
CA LEU A 37 11.89 -4.55 6.34
C LEU A 37 11.08 -3.96 7.51
N LYS A 38 10.28 -2.92 7.22
CA LYS A 38 9.36 -2.33 8.20
C LYS A 38 8.20 -3.27 8.49
N LYS A 39 8.14 -3.71 9.74
CA LYS A 39 7.10 -4.57 10.29
C LYS A 39 5.91 -3.76 10.82
N GLY A 40 4.77 -4.44 10.95
CA GLY A 40 3.51 -3.92 11.41
C GLY A 40 2.62 -3.37 10.29
N GLY A 41 1.49 -2.80 10.68
CA GLY A 41 0.43 -2.34 9.78
C GLY A 41 -0.80 -3.25 9.82
N THR A 42 -1.73 -3.06 8.89
CA THR A 42 -2.97 -3.86 8.79
C THR A 42 -2.83 -4.98 7.78
N PRO A 43 -3.62 -6.07 7.89
CA PRO A 43 -3.72 -7.08 6.85
C PRO A 43 -4.00 -6.49 5.46
N VAL A 44 -3.59 -7.23 4.43
CA VAL A 44 -3.72 -6.87 3.02
C VAL A 44 -4.78 -7.75 2.36
N ASN A 45 -5.68 -7.13 1.60
CA ASN A 45 -6.72 -7.79 0.82
C ASN A 45 -6.25 -8.05 -0.62
N ILE A 46 -5.98 -9.30 -0.98
CA ILE A 46 -5.70 -9.73 -2.35
C ILE A 46 -7.02 -10.09 -3.03
N ARG A 47 -7.44 -9.26 -3.99
CA ARG A 47 -8.71 -9.38 -4.71
C ARG A 47 -8.53 -9.14 -6.21
N GLU A 48 -9.49 -9.60 -6.99
CA GLU A 48 -9.60 -9.30 -8.43
C GLU A 48 -8.27 -9.49 -9.18
N ASN A 49 -7.80 -8.47 -9.91
CA ASN A 49 -6.58 -8.50 -10.71
C ASN A 49 -5.33 -8.88 -9.91
N THR A 50 -5.27 -8.52 -8.62
CA THR A 50 -4.11 -8.83 -7.78
C THR A 50 -3.92 -10.34 -7.63
N VAL A 51 -4.99 -11.13 -7.64
CA VAL A 51 -4.93 -12.60 -7.56
C VAL A 51 -4.17 -13.19 -8.75
N ASP A 52 -4.51 -12.74 -9.96
CA ASP A 52 -3.84 -13.17 -11.18
C ASP A 52 -2.37 -12.73 -11.20
N ILE A 53 -2.08 -11.55 -10.67
CA ILE A 53 -0.71 -11.03 -10.58
C ILE A 53 0.12 -11.88 -9.61
N VAL A 54 -0.36 -12.13 -8.39
CA VAL A 54 0.41 -12.95 -7.42
C VAL A 54 0.53 -14.41 -7.88
N LYS A 55 -0.40 -14.90 -8.71
CA LYS A 55 -0.29 -16.17 -9.41
C LYS A 55 0.82 -16.15 -10.46
N ARG A 56 0.90 -15.10 -11.30
CA ARG A 56 2.03 -14.89 -12.24
C ARG A 56 3.36 -14.71 -11.50
N MET A 57 3.32 -14.23 -10.26
CA MET A 57 4.49 -14.15 -9.38
C MET A 57 4.88 -15.51 -8.75
N GLY A 58 4.03 -16.54 -8.87
CA GLY A 58 4.26 -17.84 -8.24
C GLY A 58 4.07 -17.82 -6.71
N LEU A 59 3.37 -16.82 -6.17
CA LEU A 59 3.21 -16.61 -4.72
C LEU A 59 1.83 -17.05 -4.19
N LEU A 60 0.88 -17.34 -5.08
CA LEU A 60 -0.51 -17.61 -4.70
C LEU A 60 -0.65 -18.75 -3.68
N ASP A 61 0.08 -19.86 -3.84
CA ASP A 61 -0.03 -20.99 -2.91
C ASP A 61 0.45 -20.65 -1.49
N GLN A 62 1.52 -19.84 -1.39
CA GLN A 62 2.03 -19.37 -0.10
C GLN A 62 1.05 -18.37 0.55
N ILE A 63 0.46 -17.49 -0.25
CA ILE A 63 -0.56 -16.53 0.22
C ILE A 63 -1.79 -17.30 0.73
N ARG A 64 -2.30 -18.25 -0.07
CA ARG A 64 -3.43 -19.11 0.29
C ARG A 64 -3.18 -19.88 1.59
N SER A 65 -1.97 -20.37 1.81
CA SER A 65 -1.59 -21.12 3.01
C SER A 65 -1.48 -20.26 4.27
N ASN A 66 -1.30 -18.95 4.11
CA ASN A 66 -1.16 -17.99 5.21
C ASN A 66 -2.35 -17.02 5.32
N LYS A 67 -3.47 -17.32 4.66
CA LYS A 67 -4.65 -16.47 4.69
C LYS A 67 -5.25 -16.39 6.10
N LEU A 68 -5.77 -15.23 6.45
CA LEU A 68 -6.61 -15.02 7.61
C LEU A 68 -7.98 -15.65 7.37
N ASN A 69 -8.50 -16.34 8.39
CA ASN A 69 -9.81 -16.98 8.35
C ASN A 69 -10.81 -16.14 9.14
N MET A 70 -11.08 -14.92 8.67
CA MET A 70 -12.03 -14.01 9.31
C MET A 70 -13.45 -14.61 9.32
N GLU A 71 -14.06 -14.69 10.49
CA GLU A 71 -15.36 -15.32 10.70
C GLU A 71 -16.51 -14.32 10.71
N ALA A 72 -16.30 -13.13 11.30
CA ALA A 72 -17.35 -12.14 11.47
C ALA A 72 -16.85 -10.72 11.63
N MET A 73 -17.70 -9.77 11.23
CA MET A 73 -17.60 -8.36 11.59
C MET A 73 -18.77 -7.98 12.50
N GLU A 74 -18.47 -7.42 13.67
CA GLU A 74 -19.46 -7.04 14.69
C GLU A 74 -19.48 -5.52 14.83
N PHE A 75 -20.67 -4.91 14.71
CA PHE A 75 -20.88 -3.50 14.98
C PHE A 75 -21.35 -3.36 16.42
N ARG A 76 -20.53 -2.72 17.26
CA ARG A 76 -20.74 -2.55 18.71
C ARG A 76 -21.24 -1.15 19.02
N ASN A 77 -22.08 -1.02 20.04
CA ASN A 77 -22.43 0.26 20.65
C ASN A 77 -21.55 0.58 21.89
N ALA A 78 -21.87 1.67 22.59
CA ALA A 78 -21.08 2.13 23.74
C ALA A 78 -21.16 1.19 24.96
N GLU A 79 -22.22 0.38 25.04
CA GLU A 79 -22.49 -0.58 26.12
C GLU A 79 -21.98 -2.01 25.84
N ASP A 80 -21.12 -2.21 24.82
CA ASP A 80 -20.67 -3.54 24.36
C ASP A 80 -21.79 -4.43 23.79
N VAL A 81 -22.83 -3.84 23.23
CA VAL A 81 -23.89 -4.64 22.59
C VAL A 81 -23.63 -4.69 21.09
N THR A 82 -23.62 -5.91 20.53
CA THR A 82 -23.62 -6.11 19.07
C THR A 82 -24.96 -5.67 18.49
N GLU A 83 -24.95 -4.57 17.74
CA GLU A 83 -26.14 -4.05 17.04
C GLU A 83 -26.33 -4.73 15.67
N ARG A 84 -25.23 -5.09 15.01
CA ARG A 84 -25.22 -5.82 13.74
C ARG A 84 -24.04 -6.79 13.72
N MET A 85 -24.25 -7.98 13.18
CA MET A 85 -23.20 -8.95 12.91
C MET A 85 -23.26 -9.35 11.44
N VAL A 86 -22.14 -9.23 10.75
CA VAL A 86 -21.97 -9.75 9.39
C VAL A 86 -21.13 -11.00 9.49
N ILE A 87 -21.72 -12.15 9.21
CA ILE A 87 -21.00 -13.43 9.16
C ILE A 87 -20.36 -13.51 7.78
N ARG A 88 -19.04 -13.71 7.74
CA ARG A 88 -18.36 -14.03 6.48
C ARG A 88 -18.61 -15.51 6.19
N GLU A 89 -19.66 -15.80 5.40
CA GLU A 89 -19.79 -17.13 4.80
C GLU A 89 -18.54 -17.42 3.96
N GLN A 90 -18.08 -18.67 3.93
CA GLN A 90 -16.82 -19.11 3.29
C GLN A 90 -16.80 -18.98 1.75
N ILE A 91 -17.61 -18.11 1.14
CA ILE A 91 -17.76 -18.04 -0.32
C ILE A 91 -17.43 -16.64 -0.83
N ILE A 92 -16.14 -16.42 -1.09
CA ILE A 92 -15.65 -15.93 -2.37
C ILE A 92 -14.46 -16.85 -2.71
N ASP A 93 -14.61 -17.73 -3.71
CA ASP A 93 -13.47 -18.50 -4.22
C ASP A 93 -12.52 -17.48 -4.87
N ASP A 94 -11.27 -17.44 -4.39
CA ASP A 94 -10.17 -16.58 -4.84
C ASP A 94 -9.97 -15.16 -4.25
N GLU A 95 -10.60 -14.79 -3.13
CA GLU A 95 -10.14 -13.63 -2.34
C GLU A 95 -9.36 -14.04 -1.08
N TYR A 96 -8.28 -13.30 -0.77
CA TYR A 96 -7.40 -13.62 0.35
C TYR A 96 -7.14 -12.37 1.19
N GLU A 97 -7.31 -12.49 2.50
CA GLU A 97 -6.79 -11.51 3.46
C GLU A 97 -5.56 -12.13 4.12
N ILE A 98 -4.44 -11.42 4.19
CA ILE A 98 -3.17 -11.94 4.72
C ILE A 98 -2.47 -10.89 5.58
N GLU A 99 -1.83 -11.33 6.66
CA GLU A 99 -1.01 -10.47 7.49
C GLU A 99 0.06 -9.75 6.67
N ARG A 100 0.16 -8.43 6.82
CA ARG A 100 1.07 -7.59 6.02
C ARG A 100 2.51 -8.08 6.11
N ASP A 101 2.98 -8.39 7.31
CA ASP A 101 4.35 -8.83 7.53
C ASP A 101 4.62 -10.19 6.91
N VAL A 102 3.64 -11.10 6.91
CA VAL A 102 3.76 -12.41 6.29
C VAL A 102 3.86 -12.27 4.77
N LEU A 103 2.96 -11.50 4.15
CA LEU A 103 3.00 -11.23 2.71
C LEU A 103 4.32 -10.55 2.30
N LEU A 104 4.75 -9.53 3.04
CA LEU A 104 5.98 -8.81 2.75
C LEU A 104 7.20 -9.72 2.81
N ASN A 105 7.27 -10.62 3.81
CA ASN A 105 8.35 -11.60 3.91
C ASN A 105 8.32 -12.62 2.76
N ILE A 106 7.14 -13.14 2.39
CA ILE A 106 6.99 -14.04 1.22
C ILE A 106 7.56 -13.38 -0.05
N MET A 107 7.21 -12.12 -0.28
CA MET A 107 7.67 -11.38 -1.46
C MET A 107 9.16 -11.04 -1.40
N PHE A 108 9.68 -10.68 -0.22
CA PHE A 108 11.11 -10.43 -0.02
C PHE A 108 11.96 -11.68 -0.28
N GLU A 109 11.57 -12.81 0.31
CA GLU A 109 12.25 -14.09 0.14
C GLU A 109 12.29 -14.53 -1.34
N ALA A 110 11.30 -14.13 -2.15
CA ALA A 110 11.27 -14.43 -3.57
C ALA A 110 12.29 -13.66 -4.43
N ILE A 111 12.91 -12.60 -3.91
CA ILE A 111 13.86 -11.76 -4.68
C ILE A 111 15.21 -11.50 -3.98
N LYS A 112 15.34 -11.84 -2.70
CA LYS A 112 16.48 -11.41 -1.86
C LYS A 112 17.85 -11.83 -2.38
N ASP A 113 17.92 -12.95 -3.11
CA ASP A 113 19.18 -13.50 -3.63
C ASP A 113 19.49 -13.00 -5.07
N ASP A 114 18.52 -12.39 -5.75
CA ASP A 114 18.63 -11.92 -7.13
C ASP A 114 18.73 -10.39 -7.27
N VAL A 115 18.40 -9.65 -6.20
CA VAL A 115 18.33 -8.18 -6.18
C VAL A 115 19.23 -7.63 -5.08
N ALA A 116 19.92 -6.52 -5.36
CA ALA A 116 20.75 -5.85 -4.37
C ALA A 116 19.91 -4.98 -3.42
N PHE A 117 20.22 -4.99 -2.12
CA PHE A 117 19.56 -4.16 -1.12
C PHE A 117 20.54 -3.22 -0.42
N ILE A 118 20.11 -1.97 -0.22
CA ILE A 118 20.80 -0.95 0.58
C ILE A 118 19.82 -0.51 1.69
N PHE A 119 19.93 -1.12 2.86
CA PHE A 119 19.18 -0.74 4.05
C PHE A 119 19.88 0.37 4.83
N GLY A 120 19.12 1.13 5.63
CA GLY A 120 19.64 2.18 6.50
C GLY A 120 20.16 3.41 5.77
N ASP A 121 19.74 3.64 4.52
CA ASP A 121 20.16 4.80 3.71
C ASP A 121 18.97 5.39 2.93
N SER A 122 19.10 6.64 2.49
CA SER A 122 18.04 7.36 1.79
C SER A 122 18.61 8.22 0.68
N ILE A 123 17.84 8.42 -0.38
CA ILE A 123 18.17 9.37 -1.45
C ILE A 123 18.06 10.80 -0.90
N THR A 124 19.00 11.67 -1.27
CA THR A 124 19.01 13.09 -0.87
C THR A 124 18.93 14.05 -2.06
N SER A 125 19.18 13.56 -3.28
CA SER A 125 18.98 14.33 -4.52
C SER A 125 18.99 13.41 -5.74
N LEU A 126 18.27 13.82 -6.78
CA LEU A 126 18.33 13.23 -8.12
C LEU A 126 18.69 14.31 -9.13
N LYS A 127 19.57 13.98 -10.08
CA LYS A 127 19.90 14.83 -11.22
C LYS A 127 19.89 13.99 -12.48
N GLU A 128 18.96 14.28 -13.38
CA GLU A 128 18.92 13.64 -14.68
C GLU A 128 20.05 14.18 -15.57
N GLU A 129 20.76 13.26 -16.21
CA GLU A 129 21.90 13.49 -17.10
C GLU A 129 21.66 12.77 -18.44
N ALA A 130 22.49 13.04 -19.45
CA ALA A 130 22.32 12.48 -20.79
C ALA A 130 22.29 10.94 -20.83
N ASN A 131 22.96 10.27 -19.87
CA ASN A 131 23.13 8.82 -19.83
C ASN A 131 22.45 8.13 -18.62
N GLY A 132 21.62 8.84 -17.85
CA GLY A 132 20.96 8.27 -16.68
C GLY A 132 20.55 9.32 -15.66
N VAL A 133 20.39 8.88 -14.41
CA VAL A 133 20.08 9.71 -13.26
C VAL A 133 21.22 9.56 -12.25
N GLU A 134 21.94 10.65 -11.96
CA GLU A 134 22.86 10.70 -10.83
C GLU A 134 22.03 10.80 -9.54
N VAL A 135 22.24 9.85 -8.64
CA VAL A 135 21.57 9.75 -7.35
C VAL A 135 22.60 9.94 -6.25
N ALA A 136 22.33 10.89 -5.34
CA ALA A 136 23.09 11.05 -4.12
C ALA A 136 22.35 10.40 -2.94
N PHE A 137 23.12 9.75 -2.07
CA PHE A 137 22.61 9.10 -0.87
C PHE A 137 23.08 9.82 0.39
N LYS A 138 22.38 9.60 1.49
CA LYS A 138 22.70 10.21 2.78
C LYS A 138 24.01 9.65 3.36
N ARG A 139 24.29 8.35 3.17
CA ARG A 139 25.49 7.67 3.68
C ARG A 139 26.39 7.17 2.54
N GLY A 140 25.82 6.62 1.48
CA GLY A 140 26.56 6.05 0.36
C GLY A 140 27.16 7.06 -0.62
N GLU A 141 28.11 6.58 -1.43
CA GLU A 141 28.64 7.34 -2.57
C GLU A 141 27.60 7.54 -3.67
N LYS A 142 27.69 8.65 -4.39
CA LYS A 142 26.85 8.92 -5.55
C LYS A 142 26.96 7.81 -6.60
N ARG A 143 25.84 7.47 -7.24
CA ARG A 143 25.78 6.46 -8.31
C ARG A 143 24.90 6.93 -9.44
N THR A 144 25.11 6.39 -10.63
CA THR A 144 24.27 6.65 -11.80
C THR A 144 23.45 5.41 -12.13
N TYR A 145 22.16 5.61 -12.34
CA TYR A 145 21.21 4.56 -12.76
C TYR A 145 20.56 4.94 -14.09
N ASP A 146 20.19 3.96 -14.90
CA ASP A 146 19.50 4.23 -16.16
C ASP A 146 18.07 4.75 -15.92
N LEU A 147 17.40 4.24 -14.87
CA LEU A 147 16.05 4.60 -14.44
C LEU A 147 15.95 4.57 -12.92
N VAL A 148 15.03 5.37 -12.37
CA VAL A 148 14.68 5.36 -10.94
C VAL A 148 13.17 5.15 -10.78
N PHE A 149 12.80 4.17 -9.96
CA PHE A 149 11.42 3.92 -9.58
C PHE A 149 11.20 4.32 -8.13
N ASP A 150 10.25 5.23 -7.95
CA ASP A 150 9.87 5.76 -6.67
C ASP A 150 8.76 4.89 -6.06
N CYS A 151 9.09 4.16 -5.01
CA CYS A 151 8.21 3.26 -4.28
C CYS A 151 8.23 3.55 -2.75
N ASP A 152 8.68 4.75 -2.35
CA ASP A 152 8.99 5.06 -0.94
C ASP A 152 7.80 5.66 -0.15
N GLY A 153 6.61 5.52 -0.72
CA GLY A 153 5.32 5.69 -0.04
C GLY A 153 4.77 7.12 -0.10
N ILE A 154 3.71 7.36 0.68
CA ILE A 154 2.96 8.63 0.62
C ILE A 154 3.84 9.85 0.91
N HIS A 155 4.82 9.75 1.80
CA HIS A 155 5.76 10.82 2.16
C HIS A 155 7.05 10.80 1.35
N SER A 156 6.92 10.54 0.05
CA SER A 156 8.04 10.28 -0.83
C SER A 156 9.06 11.41 -0.92
N ALA A 157 10.33 11.04 -0.71
CA ALA A 157 11.46 11.95 -0.93
C ALA A 157 11.79 12.06 -2.42
N VAL A 158 11.69 10.97 -3.18
CA VAL A 158 11.97 10.98 -4.63
C VAL A 158 10.92 11.83 -5.37
N ARG A 159 9.63 11.70 -5.04
CA ARG A 159 8.59 12.59 -5.55
C ARG A 159 8.92 14.04 -5.23
N LYS A 160 9.37 14.34 -4.00
CA LYS A 160 9.78 15.69 -3.62
C LYS A 160 10.89 16.24 -4.52
N TYR A 161 11.95 15.47 -4.73
CA TYR A 161 13.10 15.90 -5.53
C TYR A 161 12.81 16.00 -7.03
N SER A 162 11.94 15.13 -7.55
CA SER A 162 11.61 15.11 -8.97
C SER A 162 10.44 16.01 -9.33
N PHE A 163 9.35 16.02 -8.56
CA PHE A 163 8.07 16.62 -8.96
C PHE A 163 7.70 17.89 -8.21
N GLY A 164 8.05 18.01 -6.92
CA GLY A 164 7.69 19.18 -6.09
C GLY A 164 7.19 18.78 -4.70
N GLU A 165 6.74 19.75 -3.90
CA GLU A 165 6.37 19.50 -2.51
C GLU A 165 5.09 18.65 -2.41
N GLU A 166 4.99 17.81 -1.37
CA GLU A 166 3.83 16.91 -1.17
C GLU A 166 2.49 17.66 -1.16
N THR A 167 2.48 18.88 -0.61
CA THR A 167 1.29 19.73 -0.51
C THR A 167 0.69 20.10 -1.87
N ASP A 168 1.45 20.00 -2.95
CA ASP A 168 0.97 20.28 -4.30
C ASP A 168 0.12 19.14 -4.87
N PHE A 169 0.21 17.94 -4.28
CA PHE A 169 -0.39 16.71 -4.80
C PHE A 169 -1.29 15.98 -3.78
N SER A 170 -1.06 16.22 -2.48
CA SER A 170 -1.80 15.59 -1.40
C SER A 170 -3.22 16.18 -1.28
N HIS A 171 -4.21 15.31 -1.36
CA HIS A 171 -5.62 15.64 -1.17
C HIS A 171 -6.12 15.04 0.15
N PHE A 172 -6.33 15.90 1.15
CA PHE A 172 -6.78 15.51 2.48
C PHE A 172 -8.29 15.20 2.49
N LEU A 173 -8.67 14.01 2.98
CA LEU A 173 -10.07 13.56 3.08
C LEU A 173 -10.73 13.91 4.42
N GLU A 174 -10.31 15.03 5.02
CA GLU A 174 -10.85 15.58 6.28
C GLU A 174 -10.82 14.64 7.50
N THR A 175 -10.04 13.56 7.44
CA THR A 175 -10.03 12.50 8.45
C THR A 175 -8.60 12.14 8.83
N TYR A 176 -8.32 11.95 10.12
CA TYR A 176 -7.06 11.38 10.61
C TYR A 176 -7.28 9.93 11.01
N PHE A 177 -6.22 9.13 10.95
CA PHE A 177 -6.26 7.75 11.40
C PHE A 177 -5.02 7.40 12.22
N SER A 178 -5.16 6.36 13.05
CA SER A 178 -4.05 5.76 13.77
C SER A 178 -4.16 4.25 13.78
N ILE A 179 -3.01 3.57 13.79
CA ILE A 179 -2.90 2.12 13.80
C ILE A 179 -1.83 1.73 14.82
N THR A 180 -2.09 0.68 15.59
CA THR A 180 -1.11 0.04 16.45
C THR A 180 -1.40 -1.46 16.52
N ILE A 181 -0.37 -2.25 16.77
CA ILE A 181 -0.50 -3.68 17.06
C ILE A 181 -0.37 -3.83 18.57
N VAL A 182 -1.31 -4.55 19.16
CA VAL A 182 -1.33 -4.84 20.59
C VAL A 182 -1.10 -6.34 20.78
N ASP A 183 -0.10 -6.70 21.58
CA ASP A 183 0.23 -8.10 21.91
C ASP A 183 -0.69 -8.62 23.03
N LYS A 184 -1.99 -8.51 22.79
CA LYS A 184 -3.05 -8.90 23.73
C LYS A 184 -4.33 -9.16 22.96
N LEU A 185 -4.93 -10.32 23.20
CA LEU A 185 -6.23 -10.65 22.64
C LEU A 185 -7.31 -9.83 23.35
N LEU A 186 -7.78 -8.76 22.70
CA LEU A 186 -8.79 -7.83 23.23
C LEU A 186 -10.21 -8.15 22.78
N ILE A 187 -10.32 -8.79 21.61
CA ILE A 187 -11.57 -9.19 20.95
C ILE A 187 -11.50 -10.67 20.61
N ARG A 188 -12.63 -11.29 20.21
CA ARG A 188 -12.64 -12.69 19.80
C ARG A 188 -11.71 -12.90 18.60
N GLU A 189 -10.92 -13.97 18.61
CA GLU A 189 -10.09 -14.34 17.45
C GLU A 189 -10.92 -14.42 16.17
N ASN A 190 -10.30 -14.09 15.04
CA ASN A 190 -10.92 -14.09 13.72
C ASN A 190 -12.16 -13.16 13.58
N THR A 191 -12.27 -12.12 14.41
CA THR A 191 -13.32 -11.11 14.27
C THR A 191 -12.77 -9.71 14.11
N THR A 192 -13.56 -8.86 13.45
CA THR A 192 -13.36 -7.41 13.46
C THR A 192 -14.52 -6.78 14.23
N GLN A 193 -14.23 -5.88 15.15
CA GLN A 193 -15.26 -5.11 15.85
C GLN A 193 -15.21 -3.66 15.42
N VAL A 194 -16.35 -3.10 15.00
CA VAL A 194 -16.49 -1.71 14.56
C VAL A 194 -17.29 -0.96 15.61
N TYR A 195 -16.75 0.16 16.08
CA TYR A 195 -17.42 1.09 16.96
C TYR A 195 -17.37 2.50 16.35
N ASN A 196 -18.48 3.23 16.43
CA ASN A 196 -18.56 4.58 15.90
C ASN A 196 -19.18 5.53 16.93
N GLU A 197 -18.62 6.73 17.00
CA GLU A 197 -19.28 7.94 17.51
C GLU A 197 -19.39 8.92 16.33
N PRO A 198 -20.26 9.93 16.36
CA PRO A 198 -20.31 10.95 15.32
C PRO A 198 -18.92 11.54 15.01
N GLY A 199 -18.42 11.30 13.79
CA GLY A 199 -17.11 11.76 13.33
C GLY A 199 -15.91 10.95 13.84
N ARG A 200 -16.12 9.77 14.46
CA ARG A 200 -15.05 8.87 14.92
C ARG A 200 -15.38 7.41 14.63
N ALA A 201 -14.34 6.64 14.36
CA ALA A 201 -14.44 5.20 14.14
C ALA A 201 -13.29 4.50 14.87
N GLY A 202 -13.58 3.35 15.46
CA GLY A 202 -12.59 2.43 16.02
C GLY A 202 -12.82 1.04 15.47
N MET A 203 -11.75 0.44 14.94
CA MET A 203 -11.71 -0.99 14.64
C MET A 203 -10.96 -1.70 15.77
N GLY A 204 -11.59 -2.70 16.40
CA GLY A 204 -11.07 -3.42 17.57
C GLY A 204 -11.62 -2.96 18.93
N TRP A 205 -12.82 -2.36 18.95
CA TRP A 205 -13.61 -1.95 20.14
C TRP A 205 -13.04 -2.44 21.48
N ARG A 206 -12.28 -1.59 22.21
CA ARG A 206 -11.84 -1.72 23.63
C ARG A 206 -11.04 -0.48 24.00
N MET A 207 -11.59 0.72 23.74
CA MET A 207 -10.83 1.97 23.79
C MET A 207 -10.11 2.20 25.14
N PRO A 208 -10.74 1.97 26.31
CA PRO A 208 -10.04 2.11 27.59
C PRO A 208 -8.82 1.20 27.73
N GLU A 209 -8.92 -0.05 27.29
CA GLU A 209 -7.82 -1.02 27.33
C GLU A 209 -6.75 -0.68 26.29
N LEU A 210 -7.16 -0.24 25.09
CA LEU A 210 -6.25 0.16 24.01
C LEU A 210 -5.40 1.39 24.39
N LEU A 211 -5.97 2.36 25.12
CA LEU A 211 -5.25 3.59 25.48
C LEU A 211 -3.98 3.33 26.30
N GLU A 212 -3.98 2.31 27.16
CA GLU A 212 -2.78 1.97 27.95
C GLU A 212 -1.74 1.22 27.11
N GLU A 213 -2.20 0.35 26.21
CA GLU A 213 -1.31 -0.38 25.28
C GLU A 213 -0.69 0.58 24.25
N VAL A 214 -1.45 1.56 23.75
CA VAL A 214 -0.97 2.60 22.82
C VAL A 214 0.19 3.40 23.41
N LYS A 215 0.17 3.72 24.71
CA LYS A 215 1.27 4.45 25.38
C LYS A 215 2.58 3.67 25.36
N ASN A 216 2.51 2.35 25.32
CA ASN A 216 3.67 1.45 25.36
C ASN A 216 4.00 0.85 23.98
N SER A 217 3.19 1.14 22.95
CA SER A 217 3.32 0.58 21.62
C SER A 217 4.53 1.14 20.87
N THR A 218 5.35 0.25 20.32
CA THR A 218 6.45 0.60 19.40
C THR A 218 6.02 0.67 17.94
N THR A 219 4.78 0.27 17.62
CA THR A 219 4.23 0.22 16.24
C THR A 219 3.15 1.27 16.01
N PHE A 220 3.10 2.33 16.83
CA PHE A 220 2.07 3.36 16.70
C PHE A 220 2.32 4.20 15.46
N TYR A 221 1.31 4.27 14.60
CA TYR A 221 1.28 5.09 13.41
C TYR A 221 0.10 6.06 13.50
N PHE A 222 0.31 7.32 13.12
CA PHE A 222 -0.74 8.34 13.05
C PHE A 222 -0.49 9.21 11.83
N ASP A 223 -1.55 9.45 11.05
CA ASP A 223 -1.45 10.27 9.85
C ASP A 223 -2.81 10.79 9.38
N LYS A 224 -2.77 11.66 8.37
CA LYS A 224 -3.92 12.09 7.60
C LYS A 224 -4.36 10.99 6.64
N LEU A 225 -5.67 10.85 6.52
CA LEU A 225 -6.28 10.07 5.46
C LEU A 225 -6.25 10.93 4.18
N CYS A 226 -5.25 10.68 3.33
CA CYS A 226 -4.97 11.47 2.13
C CYS A 226 -4.92 10.60 0.87
N GLN A 227 -5.13 11.24 -0.27
CA GLN A 227 -4.85 10.70 -1.59
C GLN A 227 -3.70 11.45 -2.26
N MET A 228 -2.93 10.77 -3.10
CA MET A 228 -1.94 11.42 -3.97
C MET A 228 -2.52 11.56 -5.37
N LYS A 229 -2.70 12.81 -5.82
CA LYS A 229 -3.26 13.14 -7.13
C LYS A 229 -2.20 13.84 -7.99
N MET A 230 -1.60 13.05 -8.88
CA MET A 230 -0.53 13.50 -9.77
C MET A 230 -1.06 13.72 -11.19
N LEU A 231 -0.63 14.81 -11.84
CA LEU A 231 -0.91 15.06 -13.27
C LEU A 231 -0.21 14.04 -14.19
N SER A 232 0.98 13.60 -13.81
CA SER A 232 1.70 12.48 -14.41
C SER A 232 2.51 11.78 -13.34
N TRP A 233 2.67 10.47 -13.46
CA TRP A 233 3.56 9.67 -12.61
C TRP A 233 4.99 9.62 -13.13
N ILE A 234 5.27 10.31 -14.24
CA ILE A 234 6.51 10.20 -15.00
C ILE A 234 7.19 11.56 -15.09
N LYS A 235 8.50 11.58 -14.87
CA LYS A 235 9.35 12.72 -15.20
C LYS A 235 10.70 12.23 -15.70
N GLY A 236 10.90 12.35 -17.01
CA GLY A 236 12.11 11.88 -17.68
C GLY A 236 12.37 10.40 -17.38
N ARG A 237 13.46 10.11 -16.67
CA ARG A 237 13.89 8.76 -16.27
C ARG A 237 13.34 8.27 -14.92
N VAL A 238 12.42 9.01 -14.31
CA VAL A 238 11.82 8.69 -13.01
C VAL A 238 10.33 8.35 -13.16
N ALA A 239 9.89 7.25 -12.54
CA ALA A 239 8.48 6.86 -12.49
C ALA A 239 8.02 6.56 -11.05
N LEU A 240 6.80 6.96 -10.70
CA LEU A 240 6.16 6.71 -9.41
C LEU A 240 5.34 5.41 -9.42
N VAL A 241 5.48 4.58 -8.38
CA VAL A 241 4.74 3.32 -8.20
C VAL A 241 4.24 3.18 -6.76
N GLY A 242 3.00 2.76 -6.58
CA GLY A 242 2.30 2.68 -5.30
C GLY A 242 1.96 4.04 -4.72
N ASP A 243 1.93 4.10 -3.38
CA ASP A 243 1.49 5.28 -2.62
C ASP A 243 2.30 6.56 -2.91
N ALA A 244 3.52 6.44 -3.44
CA ALA A 244 4.31 7.59 -3.88
C ALA A 244 3.61 8.41 -4.96
N GLY A 245 2.92 7.75 -5.90
CA GLY A 245 2.25 8.41 -7.04
C GLY A 245 0.73 8.47 -6.94
N TYR A 246 0.09 7.47 -6.34
CA TYR A 246 -1.36 7.29 -6.41
C TYR A 246 -1.96 6.65 -5.17
N CYS A 247 -1.50 7.02 -3.99
CA CYS A 247 -2.14 6.59 -2.75
C CYS A 247 -3.66 6.83 -2.82
N ALA A 248 -4.45 5.76 -2.64
CA ALA A 248 -5.90 5.81 -2.66
C ALA A 248 -6.52 6.13 -1.29
N SER A 249 -5.66 6.33 -0.29
CA SER A 249 -5.95 6.37 1.15
C SER A 249 -6.24 4.99 1.77
N PRO A 250 -5.99 4.82 3.09
CA PRO A 250 -6.38 3.62 3.82
C PRO A 250 -7.87 3.25 3.72
N ALA A 251 -8.76 4.22 3.46
CA ALA A 251 -10.20 3.95 3.32
C ALA A 251 -10.49 3.01 2.14
N ALA A 252 -9.62 2.95 1.12
CA ALA A 252 -9.77 2.00 0.02
C ALA A 252 -9.59 0.55 0.49
N GLY A 253 -8.79 0.29 1.54
CA GLY A 253 -8.41 -1.06 1.96
C GLY A 253 -7.53 -1.82 0.95
N MET A 254 -6.97 -1.12 -0.05
CA MET A 254 -6.27 -1.71 -1.20
C MET A 254 -4.81 -1.26 -1.36
N GLY A 255 -4.22 -0.52 -0.42
CA GLY A 255 -2.87 0.05 -0.61
C GLY A 255 -1.79 -0.98 -1.00
N GLY A 256 -1.78 -2.15 -0.35
CA GLY A 256 -0.87 -3.25 -0.70
C GLY A 256 -1.13 -3.83 -2.08
N SER A 257 -2.40 -3.96 -2.47
CA SER A 257 -2.81 -4.54 -3.75
C SER A 257 -2.58 -3.61 -4.91
N LEU A 258 -2.93 -2.32 -4.78
CA LEU A 258 -2.60 -1.28 -5.76
C LEU A 258 -1.09 -1.16 -6.00
N ALA A 259 -0.28 -1.37 -4.96
CA ALA A 259 1.17 -1.39 -5.08
C ALA A 259 1.69 -2.58 -5.91
N ILE A 260 1.08 -3.76 -5.75
CA ILE A 260 1.39 -4.96 -6.54
C ILE A 260 0.90 -4.77 -7.99
N ASP A 261 -0.33 -4.28 -8.15
CA ASP A 261 -0.98 -4.04 -9.44
C ASP A 261 -0.20 -3.03 -10.28
N GLY A 262 0.18 -1.90 -9.68
CA GLY A 262 0.94 -0.87 -10.35
C GLY A 262 2.34 -1.32 -10.79
N ALA A 263 3.01 -2.14 -9.97
CA ALA A 263 4.29 -2.72 -10.36
C ALA A 263 4.17 -3.70 -11.54
N ALA A 264 3.09 -4.50 -11.56
CA ALA A 264 2.81 -5.40 -12.69
C ALA A 264 2.42 -4.61 -13.95
N ALA A 265 1.60 -3.56 -13.82
CA ALA A 265 1.22 -2.69 -14.93
C ALA A 265 2.45 -2.00 -15.56
N LEU A 266 3.38 -1.52 -14.73
CA LEU A 266 4.65 -0.97 -15.20
C LEU A 266 5.45 -2.04 -15.98
N ALA A 267 5.54 -3.26 -15.44
CA ALA A 267 6.26 -4.34 -16.10
C ALA A 267 5.65 -4.77 -17.44
N ASP A 268 4.33 -4.87 -17.49
CA ASP A 268 3.58 -5.21 -18.70
C ASP A 268 3.79 -4.12 -19.77
N ALA A 269 3.82 -2.85 -19.39
CA ALA A 269 4.16 -1.75 -20.30
C ALA A 269 5.60 -1.86 -20.85
N PHE A 270 6.59 -2.19 -20.01
CA PHE A 270 7.96 -2.42 -20.47
C PHE A 270 8.08 -3.61 -21.43
N GLN A 271 7.32 -4.68 -21.18
CA GLN A 271 7.29 -5.84 -22.06
C GLN A 271 6.66 -5.50 -23.42
N ASN A 272 5.51 -4.81 -23.41
CA ASN A 272 4.79 -4.41 -24.61
C ASN A 272 5.60 -3.44 -25.49
N CYS A 273 6.35 -2.54 -24.86
CA CYS A 273 7.21 -1.56 -25.55
C CYS A 273 8.64 -2.06 -25.80
N GLN A 274 8.91 -3.36 -25.62
CA GLN A 274 10.21 -3.98 -25.91
C GLN A 274 11.41 -3.30 -25.22
N GLY A 275 11.19 -2.76 -24.02
CA GLY A 275 12.22 -2.07 -23.23
C GLY A 275 12.52 -0.62 -23.64
N ASP A 276 11.75 -0.03 -24.56
CA ASP A 276 11.70 1.42 -24.74
C ASP A 276 11.01 2.05 -23.53
N TYR A 277 11.80 2.65 -22.63
CA TYR A 277 11.30 3.17 -21.37
C TYR A 277 10.39 4.38 -21.55
N GLU A 278 10.58 5.18 -22.61
CA GLU A 278 9.76 6.39 -22.82
C GLU A 278 8.34 5.98 -23.24
N LEU A 279 8.24 5.02 -24.17
CA LEU A 279 6.96 4.44 -24.56
C LEU A 279 6.33 3.64 -23.41
N ALA A 280 7.12 2.86 -22.68
CA ALA A 280 6.62 2.08 -21.54
C ALA A 280 6.04 2.97 -20.44
N PHE A 281 6.71 4.08 -20.12
CA PHE A 281 6.21 5.04 -19.13
C PHE A 281 4.90 5.71 -19.56
N GLN A 282 4.79 6.08 -20.83
CA GLN A 282 3.55 6.65 -21.37
C GLN A 282 2.41 5.62 -21.33
N GLU A 283 2.69 4.37 -21.69
CA GLU A 283 1.69 3.29 -21.66
C GLU A 283 1.27 2.95 -20.23
N TYR A 284 2.20 2.88 -19.28
CA TYR A 284 1.90 2.67 -17.86
C TYR A 284 0.99 3.77 -17.29
N ASP A 285 1.36 5.05 -17.47
CA ASP A 285 0.55 6.17 -16.99
C ASP A 285 -0.85 6.13 -17.63
N LYS A 286 -0.92 5.97 -18.95
CA LYS A 286 -2.19 6.02 -19.69
C LYS A 286 -3.12 4.84 -19.40
N SER A 287 -2.60 3.62 -19.33
CA SER A 287 -3.43 2.40 -19.21
C SER A 287 -3.90 2.15 -17.78
N PHE A 288 -3.07 2.48 -16.78
CA PHE A 288 -3.36 2.19 -15.38
C PHE A 288 -4.12 3.32 -14.67
N ARG A 289 -3.99 4.57 -15.13
CA ARG A 289 -4.66 5.74 -14.55
C ARG A 289 -6.18 5.62 -14.40
N PRO A 290 -6.96 5.15 -15.38
CA PRO A 290 -8.41 5.07 -15.23
C PRO A 290 -8.83 4.20 -14.04
N PHE A 291 -8.16 3.06 -13.84
CA PHE A 291 -8.40 2.17 -12.70
C PHE A 291 -8.08 2.86 -11.38
N ILE A 292 -6.94 3.54 -11.29
CA ILE A 292 -6.56 4.30 -10.09
C ILE A 292 -7.56 5.42 -9.79
N GLU A 293 -8.00 6.17 -10.79
CA GLU A 293 -8.95 7.27 -10.61
C GLU A 293 -10.31 6.77 -10.10
N GLU A 294 -10.77 5.63 -10.61
CA GLU A 294 -11.99 4.96 -10.12
C GLU A 294 -11.84 4.55 -8.65
N VAL A 295 -10.74 3.88 -8.30
CA VAL A 295 -10.46 3.46 -6.92
C VAL A 295 -10.37 4.65 -5.97
N GLN A 296 -9.69 5.72 -6.37
CA GLN A 296 -9.61 6.95 -5.58
C GLN A 296 -10.99 7.61 -5.40
N ALA A 297 -11.83 7.64 -6.43
CA ALA A 297 -13.18 8.18 -6.32
C ALA A 297 -14.03 7.37 -5.34
N ASN A 298 -13.98 6.04 -5.44
CA ASN A 298 -14.72 5.14 -4.54
C ASN A 298 -14.24 5.27 -3.09
N ALA A 299 -12.93 5.31 -2.87
CA ALA A 299 -12.35 5.46 -1.53
C ALA A 299 -12.77 6.78 -0.86
N ALA A 300 -12.84 7.88 -1.60
CA ALA A 300 -13.28 9.16 -1.08
C ALA A 300 -14.76 9.13 -0.61
N MET A 301 -15.64 8.45 -1.36
CA MET A 301 -17.04 8.26 -0.96
C MET A 301 -17.18 7.33 0.25
N PHE A 302 -16.30 6.34 0.38
CA PHE A 302 -16.34 5.35 1.46
C PHE A 302 -15.93 5.91 2.83
N VAL A 303 -15.24 7.06 2.89
CA VAL A 303 -14.86 7.70 4.17
C VAL A 303 -16.08 8.01 5.03
N ASP A 304 -17.16 8.54 4.46
CA ASP A 304 -18.38 8.89 5.21
C ASP A 304 -19.13 7.64 5.71
N PHE A 305 -18.93 6.49 5.07
CA PHE A 305 -19.46 5.21 5.54
C PHE A 305 -18.65 4.67 6.74
N LEU A 306 -17.32 4.78 6.69
CA LEU A 306 -16.41 4.36 7.75
C LEU A 306 -16.53 5.25 8.99
N VAL A 307 -16.64 6.57 8.78
CA VAL A 307 -16.65 7.59 9.84
C VAL A 307 -17.91 8.46 9.73
N PRO A 308 -19.12 7.93 10.01
CA PRO A 308 -20.35 8.69 9.87
C PRO A 308 -20.37 9.91 10.80
N ARG A 309 -20.79 11.07 10.28
CA ARG A 309 -20.76 12.34 11.02
C ARG A 309 -21.94 12.56 11.98
N THR A 310 -22.96 11.68 11.97
CA THR A 310 -24.16 11.84 12.80
C THR A 310 -24.67 10.51 13.36
N GLU A 311 -25.33 10.57 14.52
CA GLU A 311 -26.04 9.43 15.14
C GLU A 311 -27.04 8.77 14.20
N LYS A 312 -27.78 9.59 13.44
CA LYS A 312 -28.76 9.10 12.48
C LYS A 312 -28.09 8.25 11.39
N ALA A 313 -26.97 8.71 10.83
CA ALA A 313 -26.21 7.99 9.82
C ALA A 313 -25.64 6.67 10.35
N ILE A 314 -25.15 6.64 11.60
CA ILE A 314 -24.69 5.41 12.27
C ILE A 314 -25.84 4.40 12.36
N ARG A 315 -27.01 4.82 12.87
CA ARG A 315 -28.19 3.95 12.99
C ARG A 315 -28.69 3.44 11.65
N GLU A 316 -28.79 4.33 10.64
CA GLU A 316 -29.21 3.95 9.30
C GLU A 316 -28.28 2.88 8.73
N ARG A 317 -26.96 3.08 8.79
CA ARG A 317 -25.96 2.09 8.36
C ARG A 317 -26.06 0.78 9.14
N ASN A 318 -26.15 0.84 10.47
CA ASN A 318 -26.23 -0.36 11.31
C ASN A 318 -27.56 -1.12 11.13
N SER A 319 -28.62 -0.45 10.68
CA SER A 319 -29.94 -1.06 10.41
C SER A 319 -30.09 -1.70 9.03
N GLN A 320 -29.11 -1.53 8.12
CA GLN A 320 -29.15 -2.15 6.80
C GLN A 320 -29.06 -3.68 6.90
N THR A 321 -30.06 -4.38 6.35
CA THR A 321 -30.12 -5.84 6.31
C THR A 321 -29.58 -6.35 4.97
N GLY A 322 -28.31 -6.73 4.93
CA GLY A 322 -27.62 -7.29 3.76
C GLY A 322 -26.16 -7.60 4.04
N ASN A 323 -25.55 -8.45 3.22
CA ASN A 323 -24.09 -8.72 3.24
C ASN A 323 -23.28 -7.66 2.49
N ASP A 324 -23.94 -6.65 1.90
CA ASP A 324 -23.27 -5.56 1.20
C ASP A 324 -22.50 -4.71 2.23
N LEU A 325 -21.17 -4.81 2.15
CA LEU A 325 -20.16 -3.97 2.81
C LEU A 325 -19.24 -3.40 1.73
#